data_AF-Q01TR7-F1
#
_entry.id   AF-Q01TR7-F1
#
_cell.length_a   1.000
_cell.length_b   1.000
_cell.length_c   1.000
_cell.angle_alpha   90.00
_cell.angle_beta   90.00
_cell.angle_gamma   90.00
#
_symmetry.space_group_name_H-M   'P 1'
#
loop_
_entity.id
_entity.type
_entity.pdbx_description
1 polymer ?
#
loop_
_entity_poly.entity_id
_entity_poly.type
_entity_poly.pdbx_seq_one_letter_code
_entity_poly.pdbx_strand_id
1 'polypeptide(L)'
;MAAEVQERRIDFSMALSDKRKYPIAHFKAFWEAGKRYAEMTKGDPMIHRVVVESVNGLLDYLMVERKRVPGIVLRDAERLESMIFSGYDCYFEGDEPPGL
;
A
#
# COMPACT_ATOMS: atom_id res chain seq x y z
N MET A 1 -6.25 3.78 -12.86
CA MET A 1 -5.62 3.99 -11.55
C MET A 1 -6.28 3.19 -10.44
N ALA A 2 -7.55 3.43 -10.07
CA ALA A 2 -8.23 2.56 -9.09
C ALA A 2 -8.22 1.08 -9.53
N ALA A 3 -8.52 0.82 -10.80
CA ALA A 3 -8.41 -0.51 -11.41
C ALA A 3 -6.96 -1.05 -11.46
N GLU A 4 -5.96 -0.17 -11.61
CA GLU A 4 -4.55 -0.57 -11.62
C GLU A 4 -4.10 -1.00 -10.22
N VAL A 5 -4.52 -0.29 -9.17
CA VAL A 5 -4.30 -0.71 -7.77
C VAL A 5 -4.85 -2.11 -7.54
N GLN A 6 -6.07 -2.37 -8.02
CA GLN A 6 -6.70 -3.69 -7.92
C GLN A 6 -5.95 -4.76 -8.72
N GLU A 7 -5.58 -4.48 -9.98
CA GLU A 7 -4.81 -5.39 -10.82
C GLU A 7 -3.48 -5.78 -10.15
N ARG A 8 -2.72 -4.79 -9.66
CA ARG A 8 -1.46 -5.04 -8.96
C ARG A 8 -1.65 -5.77 -7.63
N ARG A 9 -2.76 -5.54 -6.93
CA ARG A 9 -3.14 -6.30 -5.73
C ARG A 9 -3.40 -7.77 -6.07
N ILE A 10 -4.07 -8.04 -7.18
CA ILE A 10 -4.33 -9.40 -7.67
C ILE A 10 -3.01 -10.08 -8.05
N ASP A 11 -2.16 -9.43 -8.84
CA ASP A 11 -0.83 -9.93 -9.22
C ASP A 11 0.01 -10.28 -7.98
N PHE A 12 0.03 -9.39 -6.98
CA PHE A 12 0.74 -9.60 -5.74
C PHE A 12 0.15 -10.76 -4.91
N SER A 13 -1.17 -10.87 -4.82
CA SER A 13 -1.84 -11.98 -4.12
C SER A 13 -1.55 -13.32 -4.79
N MET A 14 -1.55 -13.36 -6.12
CA MET A 14 -1.16 -14.55 -6.89
C MET A 14 0.30 -14.94 -6.64
N ALA A 15 1.21 -13.97 -6.69
CA ALA A 15 2.62 -14.20 -6.42
C ALA A 15 2.89 -14.59 -4.95
N LEU A 16 2.06 -14.13 -4.01
CA LEU A 16 2.10 -14.52 -2.60
C LEU A 16 1.69 -15.98 -2.38
N SER A 17 1.09 -16.67 -3.34
CA SER A 17 0.82 -18.11 -3.19
C SER A 17 2.10 -18.96 -3.22
N ASP A 18 3.16 -18.50 -3.90
CA ASP A 18 4.46 -19.19 -3.93
C ASP A 18 5.19 -19.04 -2.60
N LYS A 19 5.28 -20.12 -1.82
CA LYS A 19 5.88 -20.09 -0.47
C LYS A 19 7.40 -20.08 -0.42
N ARG A 20 8.09 -20.16 -1.57
CA ARG A 20 9.57 -20.21 -1.60
C ARG A 20 10.22 -18.85 -1.42
N LYS A 21 9.64 -17.79 -2.00
CA LYS A 21 10.22 -16.45 -2.01
C LYS A 21 9.14 -15.39 -1.83
N TYR A 22 9.48 -14.35 -1.07
CA TYR A 22 8.60 -13.20 -0.93
C TYR A 22 8.58 -12.38 -2.25
N PRO A 23 7.40 -12.08 -2.83
CA PRO A 23 7.29 -11.46 -4.15
C PRO A 23 7.46 -9.93 -4.10
N ILE A 24 8.66 -9.47 -3.73
CA ILE A 24 8.97 -8.04 -3.53
C ILE A 24 8.68 -7.17 -4.76
N ALA A 25 8.94 -7.67 -5.98
CA ALA A 25 8.67 -6.90 -7.19
C ALA A 25 7.17 -6.63 -7.39
N HIS A 26 6.31 -7.61 -7.11
CA HIS A 26 4.86 -7.46 -7.21
C HIS A 26 4.33 -6.55 -6.11
N PHE A 27 4.86 -6.67 -4.89
CA PHE A 27 4.54 -5.75 -3.81
C PHE A 27 4.88 -4.30 -4.18
N LYS A 28 6.10 -4.05 -4.70
CA LYS A 28 6.51 -2.71 -5.13
C LYS A 28 5.60 -2.16 -6.23
N ALA A 29 5.23 -2.98 -7.22
CA ALA A 29 4.31 -2.55 -8.27
C ALA A 29 2.93 -2.15 -7.71
N PHE A 30 2.41 -2.92 -6.75
CA PHE A 30 1.18 -2.58 -6.03
C PHE A 30 1.32 -1.30 -5.20
N TRP A 31 2.41 -1.16 -4.45
CA TRP A 31 2.69 0.02 -3.63
C TRP A 31 2.79 1.29 -4.49
N GLU A 32 3.53 1.26 -5.60
CA GLU A 32 3.66 2.39 -6.52
C GLU A 32 2.32 2.79 -7.15
N ALA A 33 1.48 1.81 -7.52
CA ALA A 33 0.14 2.09 -8.03
C ALA A 33 -0.75 2.75 -6.96
N GLY A 34 -0.68 2.24 -5.71
CA GLY A 34 -1.42 2.80 -4.57
C GLY A 34 -0.95 4.21 -4.21
N LYS A 35 0.35 4.46 -4.21
CA LYS A 35 0.95 5.78 -3.98
C LYS A 35 0.49 6.79 -5.02
N ARG A 36 0.59 6.46 -6.32
CA ARG A 36 0.09 7.32 -7.40
C ARG A 36 -1.40 7.64 -7.25
N TYR A 37 -2.20 6.65 -6.86
CA TYR A 37 -3.62 6.86 -6.58
C TYR A 37 -3.81 7.88 -5.45
N ALA A 38 -3.14 7.69 -4.30
CA ALA A 38 -3.24 8.57 -3.14
C ALA A 38 -2.82 10.02 -3.44
N GLU A 39 -1.74 10.20 -4.21
CA GLU A 39 -1.26 11.52 -4.63
C GLU A 39 -2.28 12.25 -5.52
N MET A 40 -2.92 11.55 -6.45
CA MET A 40 -3.89 12.14 -7.38
C MET A 40 -5.27 12.37 -6.76
N THR A 41 -5.66 11.58 -5.76
CA THR A 41 -6.91 11.80 -5.01
C THR A 41 -6.69 12.64 -3.75
N LYS A 42 -5.53 13.28 -3.62
CA LYS A 42 -5.21 14.12 -2.47
C LYS A 42 -6.19 15.30 -2.40
N GLY A 43 -7.01 15.33 -1.34
CA GLY A 43 -8.04 16.34 -1.13
C GLY A 43 -9.43 15.97 -1.67
N ASP A 44 -9.57 14.82 -2.34
CA ASP A 44 -10.87 14.25 -2.66
C ASP A 44 -11.44 13.53 -1.42
N PRO A 45 -12.66 13.86 -0.96
CA PRO A 45 -13.27 13.18 0.19
C PRO A 45 -13.71 11.74 -0.12
N MET A 46 -13.78 11.31 -1.39
CA MET A 46 -14.25 9.99 -1.78
C MET A 46 -13.12 9.08 -2.25
N ILE A 47 -13.12 7.85 -1.75
CA ILE A 47 -12.18 6.80 -2.16
C ILE A 47 -12.95 5.76 -2.98
N HIS A 48 -12.38 5.34 -4.12
CA HIS A 48 -12.95 4.29 -4.93
C HIS A 48 -13.01 2.98 -4.13
N ARG A 49 -14.18 2.34 -4.11
CA ARG A 49 -14.42 1.09 -3.36
C ARG A 49 -13.36 0.01 -3.63
N VAL A 50 -12.96 -0.17 -4.89
CA VAL A 50 -11.95 -1.18 -5.27
C VAL A 50 -10.58 -0.91 -4.64
N VAL A 51 -10.24 0.35 -4.36
CA VAL A 51 -9.01 0.72 -3.66
C VAL A 51 -9.14 0.41 -2.18
N VAL A 52 -10.30 0.74 -1.58
CA VAL A 52 -10.60 0.36 -0.19
C VAL A 52 -10.46 -1.15 -0.01
N GLU A 53 -11.08 -1.95 -0.87
CA GLU A 53 -10.99 -3.41 -0.83
C GLU A 53 -9.55 -3.95 -1.05
N SER A 54 -8.71 -3.21 -1.76
CA SER A 54 -7.33 -3.63 -2.04
C SER A 54 -6.34 -3.28 -0.92
N VAL A 55 -6.62 -2.23 -0.14
CA VAL A 55 -5.66 -1.60 0.78
C VAL A 55 -6.09 -1.73 2.24
N ASN A 56 -7.39 -1.77 2.54
CA ASN A 56 -7.86 -1.84 3.92
C ASN A 56 -7.42 -3.14 4.62
N GLY A 57 -6.74 -3.01 5.76
CA GLY A 57 -6.20 -4.13 6.53
C GLY A 57 -4.98 -4.76 5.87
N LEU A 58 -4.25 -4.02 5.02
CA LEU A 58 -3.11 -4.54 4.28
C LEU A 58 -1.99 -4.99 5.23
N LEU A 59 -1.62 -4.16 6.22
CA LEU A 59 -0.57 -4.49 7.17
C LEU A 59 -0.91 -5.78 7.93
N ASP A 60 -2.12 -5.84 8.52
CA ASP A 60 -2.61 -6.99 9.28
C ASP A 60 -2.63 -8.26 8.43
N TYR A 61 -3.14 -8.14 7.19
CA TYR A 61 -3.15 -9.25 6.24
C TYR A 61 -1.73 -9.81 6.02
N LEU A 62 -0.75 -8.94 5.77
CA LEU A 62 0.62 -9.38 5.50
C LEU A 62 1.28 -10.06 6.70
N MET A 63 1.00 -9.55 7.91
CA MET A 63 1.51 -10.14 9.16
C MET A 63 0.96 -11.56 9.40
N VAL A 64 -0.28 -11.83 8.97
CA VAL A 64 -0.92 -13.15 9.13
C VAL A 64 -0.56 -14.10 7.99
N GLU A 65 -0.55 -13.62 6.75
CA GLU A 65 -0.36 -14.45 5.55
C GLU A 65 1.01 -15.13 5.53
N ARG A 66 2.05 -14.45 6.07
CA ARG A 66 3.45 -14.91 5.98
C ARG A 66 4.17 -14.86 7.32
N LYS A 67 4.80 -15.98 7.71
CA LYS A 67 5.64 -16.07 8.91
C LYS A 67 6.88 -15.15 8.87
N ARG A 68 7.39 -14.81 7.68
CA ARG A 68 8.57 -13.96 7.48
C ARG A 68 8.31 -12.94 6.38
N VAL A 69 7.85 -11.76 6.78
CA VAL A 69 7.68 -10.61 5.89
C VAL A 69 8.90 -9.70 6.02
N PRO A 70 9.49 -9.22 4.91
CA PRO A 70 10.56 -8.22 4.98
C PRO A 70 10.07 -6.92 5.62
N GLY A 71 10.85 -6.32 6.53
CA GLY A 71 10.42 -5.14 7.29
C GLY A 71 10.04 -3.94 6.42
N ILE A 72 10.70 -3.74 5.28
CA ILE A 72 10.34 -2.70 4.31
C ILE A 72 8.91 -2.86 3.78
N VAL A 73 8.44 -4.10 3.63
CA VAL A 73 7.09 -4.40 3.13
C VAL A 73 6.05 -4.04 4.17
N LEU A 74 6.30 -4.31 5.45
CA LEU A 74 5.40 -3.92 6.54
C LEU A 74 5.32 -2.40 6.66
N ARG A 75 6.49 -1.73 6.62
CA ARG A 75 6.57 -0.26 6.62
C ARG A 75 5.78 0.35 5.47
N ASP A 76 6.02 -0.11 4.25
CA ASP A 76 5.39 0.43 3.05
C ASP A 76 3.88 0.15 3.01
N ALA A 77 3.43 -0.97 3.61
CA ALA A 77 2.01 -1.29 3.75
C ALA A 77 1.31 -0.32 4.70
N GLU A 78 1.86 -0.11 5.90
CA GLU A 78 1.34 0.86 6.88
C GLU A 78 1.33 2.28 6.29
N ARG A 79 2.42 2.65 5.60
CA ARG A 79 2.54 3.93 4.89
C ARG A 79 1.43 4.12 3.87
N LEU A 80 1.16 3.10 3.06
CA LEU A 80 0.13 3.15 2.03
C LEU A 80 -1.28 3.28 2.63
N GLU A 81 -1.58 2.55 3.70
CA GLU A 81 -2.86 2.68 4.42
C GLU A 81 -3.05 4.10 4.98
N SER A 82 -2.01 4.66 5.62
CA SER A 82 -2.03 6.04 6.12
C SER A 82 -2.28 7.04 5.00
N MET A 83 -1.57 6.93 3.87
CA MET A 83 -1.70 7.84 2.74
C MET A 83 -3.11 7.82 2.14
N ILE A 84 -3.72 6.63 2.00
CA ILE A 84 -5.03 6.49 1.37
C ILE A 84 -6.17 6.90 2.31
N PHE A 85 -6.12 6.50 3.59
CA PHE A 85 -7.25 6.71 4.50
C PHE A 85 -7.12 7.95 5.38
N SER A 86 -5.90 8.35 5.73
CA SER A 86 -5.64 9.51 6.59
C SER A 86 -5.09 10.72 5.83
N GLY A 87 -4.71 10.55 4.56
CA GLY A 87 -4.23 11.63 3.70
C GLY A 87 -2.83 12.16 4.05
N TYR A 88 -2.09 11.48 4.94
CA TYR A 88 -0.72 11.83 5.30
C TYR A 88 0.22 10.62 5.23
N ASP A 89 1.51 10.92 5.08
CA ASP A 89 2.58 9.93 5.04
C ASP A 89 3.21 9.78 6.42
N CYS A 90 2.98 8.64 7.09
CA CYS A 90 3.52 8.36 8.43
C CYS A 90 5.04 8.09 8.45
N TYR A 91 5.66 7.93 7.28
CA TYR A 91 7.11 7.80 7.11
C TYR A 91 7.65 8.88 6.18
N PHE A 92 7.11 10.11 6.30
CA PHE A 92 7.58 11.25 5.52
C PHE A 92 9.07 11.52 5.81
N GLU A 93 9.89 11.55 4.76
CA GLU A 93 11.35 11.77 4.85
C GLU A 93 11.77 13.22 4.55
N GLY A 94 10.82 14.14 4.35
CA GLY A 94 11.11 15.55 4.12
C GLY A 94 11.24 16.35 5.41
N ASP A 95 11.75 17.58 5.30
CA ASP A 95 11.83 18.50 6.42
C ASP A 95 10.43 18.84 6.95
N GLU A 96 10.32 18.97 8.27
CA GLU A 96 9.11 19.46 8.92
C GLU A 96 8.78 20.87 8.37
N PRO A 97 7.57 21.10 7.86
CA PRO A 97 7.21 22.40 7.33
C PRO A 97 7.29 23.45 8.45
N PRO A 98 7.85 24.64 8.20
CA PRO A 98 7.99 25.67 9.22
C PRO A 98 6.60 26.12 9.71
N GLY A 99 6.37 26.05 11.02
CA GLY A 99 5.16 26.57 11.66
C GLY A 99 4.18 25.54 12.23
N LEU A 100 4.62 24.30 12.47
CA LEU A 100 4.01 23.41 13.47
C LEU A 100 4.51 23.72 14.88
#